data_AF-A0A6H0ZTA5-F1
#
_entry.id   AF-A0A6H0ZTA5-F1
#
_cell.length_a   1.000
_cell.length_b   1.000
_cell.length_c   1.000
_cell.angle_alpha   90.00
_cell.angle_beta   90.00
_cell.angle_gamma   90.00
#
_symmetry.space_group_name_H-M   'P 1'
#
loop_
_entity.id
_entity.type
_entity.pdbx_description
1 polymer ?
#
loop_
_entity_poly.entity_id
_entity_poly.type
_entity_poly.pdbx_seq_one_letter_code
_entity_poly.pdbx_strand_id
1 'polypeptide(L)' 'MVTVIWAPPDMPDERHIVVRVHRDGVPGTSDKGYFHISDEKDWGGSGPFDMLLTEVIERAKEQAVDRGLSHVVVVRRD' A
#
# COMPACT_ATOMS: atom_id res chain seq x y z
N MET A 1 -9.21 -7.22 12.97
CA MET A 1 -9.62 -7.23 11.55
C MET A 1 -9.00 -5.99 10.91
N VAL A 2 -8.29 -6.15 9.80
CA VAL A 2 -7.67 -5.01 9.09
C VAL A 2 -8.61 -4.53 8.00
N THR A 3 -8.92 -3.24 8.00
CA THR A 3 -9.78 -2.60 7.02
C THR A 3 -8.92 -2.11 5.86
N VAL A 4 -9.28 -2.51 4.63
CA VAL A 4 -8.64 -2.01 3.41
C VAL A 4 -9.50 -0.89 2.83
N ILE A 5 -8.91 0.29 2.71
CA ILE A 5 -9.54 1.49 2.17
C ILE A 5 -8.87 1.78 0.82
N TRP A 6 -9.63 1.73 -0.27
CA TRP A 6 -9.16 2.26 -1.55
C TRP A 6 -9.38 3.76 -1.52
N ALA A 7 -8.30 4.53 -1.58
CA ALA A 7 -8.30 5.94 -1.24
C ALA A 7 -9.34 6.74 -2.07
N PRO A 8 -10.28 7.45 -1.41
CA PRO A 8 -10.71 8.79 -1.79
C PRO A 8 -9.72 9.83 -1.18
N PRO A 9 -9.93 11.16 -1.32
CA PRO A 9 -8.94 12.19 -0.97
C PRO A 9 -8.46 12.21 0.50
N ASP A 10 -9.21 11.63 1.44
CA ASP A 10 -8.99 11.78 2.87
C ASP A 10 -8.32 10.53 3.47
N MET A 11 -7.04 10.65 3.82
CA MET A 11 -6.30 9.61 4.55
C MET A 11 -6.72 9.57 6.02
N PRO A 12 -6.74 8.40 6.68
CA PRO A 12 -6.98 8.32 8.12
C PRO A 12 -5.95 9.14 8.90
N ASP A 13 -6.40 9.87 9.92
CA ASP A 13 -5.50 10.57 10.86
C ASP A 13 -4.71 9.59 11.74
N GLU A 14 -5.25 8.39 11.96
CA GLU A 14 -4.59 7.31 12.68
C GLU A 14 -3.45 6.70 11.88
N ARG A 15 -2.44 6.17 12.58
CA ARG A 15 -1.33 5.44 11.96
C ARG A 15 -1.85 4.26 11.14
N HIS A 16 -1.43 4.18 9.88
CA HIS A 16 -1.92 3.16 8.94
C HIS A 16 -0.82 2.75 7.96
N ILE A 17 -1.05 1.68 7.21
CA ILE A 17 -0.16 1.28 6.11
C ILE A 17 -0.67 1.88 4.81
N VAL A 18 0.22 2.49 4.03
CA VAL A 18 -0.07 3.06 2.71
C VAL A 18 0.47 2.13 1.65
N VAL A 19 -0.41 1.61 0.79
CA VAL A 19 -0.07 0.87 -0.43
C VAL A 19 -0.10 1.85 -1.60
N ARG A 20 1.02 1.99 -2.31
CA ARG A 20 1.15 2.80 -3.52
C ARG A 20 1.07 1.91 -4.75
N VAL A 21 0.06 2.13 -5.58
CA VAL A 21 -0.13 1.42 -6.84
C VAL A 21 0.49 2.20 -7.98
N HIS A 22 1.23 1.51 -8.85
CA HIS A 22 1.77 2.05 -10.08
C HIS A 22 1.67 1.02 -11.22
N ARG A 23 1.73 1.52 -12.45
CA ARG A 23 1.82 0.69 -13.65
C ARG A 23 3.23 0.73 -14.20
N ASP A 24 3.73 -0.43 -14.58
CA ASP A 24 5.05 -0.59 -15.22
C ASP A 24 5.07 -0.10 -16.67
N GLY A 25 4.43 1.03 -17.02
CA GLY A 25 4.51 1.69 -18.34
C GLY A 25 4.15 0.86 -19.59
N VAL A 26 3.93 -0.45 -19.46
CA VAL A 26 3.71 -1.43 -20.51
C VAL A 26 2.21 -1.69 -20.57
N PRO A 27 1.54 -1.34 -21.68
CA PRO A 27 0.12 -1.61 -21.84
C PRO A 27 -0.17 -3.11 -21.68
N GLY A 28 -1.10 -3.45 -20.77
CA GLY A 28 -1.53 -4.83 -20.53
C GLY A 28 -0.77 -5.57 -19.42
N THR A 29 0.17 -4.94 -18.70
CA THR A 29 0.74 -5.53 -17.48
C THR A 29 -0.14 -5.30 -16.27
N SER A 30 -0.10 -6.23 -15.32
CA SER A 30 -0.82 -6.17 -14.05
C SER A 30 -0.37 -4.96 -13.21
N ASP A 31 -1.30 -4.37 -12.47
CA ASP A 31 -0.98 -3.33 -11.49
C ASP A 31 0.03 -3.86 -10.46
N LYS A 32 1.06 -3.07 -10.18
CA LYS A 32 2.06 -3.34 -9.14
C LYS A 32 1.98 -2.30 -8.04
N GLY A 33 2.65 -2.58 -6.93
CA GLY A 33 2.75 -1.61 -5.86
C GLY A 33 3.80 -1.97 -4.84
N TYR A 34 3.98 -1.04 -3.91
CA TYR A 34 4.77 -1.20 -2.68
C TYR A 34 3.97 -0.61 -1.51
N PHE A 35 4.39 -0.88 -0.28
CA PHE A 35 3.78 -0.25 0.90
C PHE A 35 4.82 0.36 1.85
N HIS A 36 4.38 1.34 2.63
CA HIS A 36 5.11 1.93 3.74
C HIS A 36 4.12 2.28 4.86
N ILE A 37 4.64 2.65 6.03
CA ILE A 37 3.79 3.09 7.15
C ILE A 37 3.65 4.60 7.06
N SER A 38 2.46 5.12 7.34
CA SER A 38 2.09 6.53 7.12
C SER A 38 2.99 7.54 7.85
N ASP A 39 3.61 7.15 8.97
CA ASP A 39 4.54 7.96 9.75
C ASP A 39 6.02 7.65 9.48
N GLU A 40 6.30 6.67 8.63
CA GLU A 40 7.64 6.31 8.20
C GLU A 40 7.98 6.93 6.84
N LYS A 41 9.27 7.04 6.54
CA LYS A 41 9.75 7.59 5.28
C LYS A 41 9.29 6.72 4.11
N ASP A 42 8.63 7.34 3.13
CA ASP A 42 8.34 6.72 1.84
C ASP A 42 9.64 6.60 1.01
N TRP A 43 10.04 5.37 0.70
CA TRP A 43 11.22 5.06 -0.12
C TRP A 43 10.90 4.94 -1.62
N GLY A 44 9.70 5.29 -2.04
CA GLY A 44 9.33 5.42 -3.45
C GLY A 44 9.33 4.10 -4.22
N GLY A 45 9.18 2.97 -3.53
CA GLY A 45 9.21 1.64 -4.16
C GLY A 45 10.61 1.13 -4.51
N SER A 46 11.70 1.81 -4.12
CA SER A 46 13.08 1.33 -4.32
C SER A 46 13.50 0.20 -3.36
N GLY A 47 12.55 -0.36 -2.60
CA GLY A 47 12.78 -1.47 -1.68
C GLY A 47 12.38 -2.83 -2.29
N PRO A 48 12.60 -3.95 -1.59
CA PRO A 48 12.28 -5.31 -2.05
C PRO A 48 10.78 -5.62 -2.14
N PHE A 49 9.92 -4.60 -2.16
CA PHE A 49 8.48 -4.70 -2.00
C PHE A 49 7.70 -4.25 -3.23
N ASP A 50 8.36 -4.07 -4.39
CA ASP A 50 7.65 -3.94 -5.66
C ASP A 50 7.13 -5.31 -6.12
N MET A 51 5.83 -5.51 -5.98
CA MET A 51 5.15 -6.79 -6.18
C MET A 51 3.81 -6.56 -6.89
N LEU A 52 3.17 -7.66 -7.30
CA LEU A 52 1.80 -7.61 -7.80
C LEU A 52 0.88 -6.98 -6.73
N LEU A 53 -0.10 -6.18 -7.18
CA LEU A 53 -1.00 -5.45 -6.28
C LEU A 53 -1.74 -6.36 -5.29
N THR A 54 -2.09 -7.57 -5.70
CA THR A 54 -2.72 -8.54 -4.80
C THR A 54 -1.77 -8.97 -3.68
N GLU A 55 -0.52 -9.29 -4.02
CA GLU A 55 0.50 -9.69 -3.06
C GLU A 55 0.87 -8.55 -2.11
N VAL A 56 0.99 -7.32 -2.62
CA VAL A 56 1.35 -6.17 -1.79
C VAL A 56 0.26 -5.82 -0.77
N ILE A 57 -1.02 -5.98 -1.12
CA ILE A 57 -2.14 -5.75 -0.21
C ILE A 57 -2.17 -6.82 0.90
N GLU A 58 -1.95 -8.09 0.57
CA GLU A 58 -1.92 -9.15 1.59
C GLU A 58 -0.77 -8.96 2.58
N ARG A 59 0.44 -8.68 2.10
CA ARG A 59 1.59 -8.39 2.98
C ARG A 59 1.38 -7.11 3.80
N ALA A 60 0.71 -6.11 3.24
CA ALA A 60 0.34 -4.91 3.99
C ALA A 60 -0.66 -5.23 5.12
N LYS A 61 -1.61 -6.15 4.92
CA LYS A 61 -2.50 -6.59 6.00
C LYS A 61 -1.75 -7.33 7.10
N GLU A 62 -0.84 -8.24 6.73
CA GLU A 62 0.02 -8.96 7.69
C GLU A 62 0.84 -7.97 8.52
N GLN A 63 1.51 -7.01 7.86
CA GLN A 63 2.28 -5.98 8.54
C GLN A 63 1.42 -5.08 9.44
N ALA A 64 0.18 -4.79 9.04
CA ALA A 64 -0.74 -4.03 9.86
C ALA A 64 -1.10 -4.81 11.13
N VAL A 65 -1.38 -6.11 11.02
CA VAL A 65 -1.62 -6.99 12.18
C VAL A 65 -0.40 -7.02 13.11
N ASP A 66 0.80 -7.26 12.57
CA ASP A 66 2.04 -7.38 13.34
C ASP A 66 2.37 -6.10 14.14
N ARG A 67 1.93 -4.95 13.63
CA ARG A 67 2.16 -3.64 14.25
C ARG A 67 0.96 -3.10 15.03
N GLY A 68 -0.11 -3.88 15.16
CA GLY A 68 -1.33 -3.48 15.87
C GLY A 68 -2.11 -2.35 15.17
N LEU A 69 -1.97 -2.21 13.86
CA LEU A 69 -2.67 -1.24 13.03
C LEU A 69 -3.96 -1.84 12.46
N SER A 70 -4.98 -1.00 12.33
CA SER A 70 -6.32 -1.38 11.88
C SER A 70 -6.58 -1.08 10.40
N HIS A 71 -5.74 -0.26 9.76
CA HIS A 71 -6.01 0.30 8.44
C HIS A 71 -4.88 0.07 7.42
N VAL A 72 -5.27 -0.28 6.20
CA VAL A 72 -4.44 -0.28 4.99
C VAL A 72 -5.11 0.62 3.96
N VAL A 73 -4.40 1.63 3.46
CA VAL A 73 -4.90 2.61 2.49
C VAL A 73 -4.21 2.40 1.15
N VAL A 74 -4.98 2.10 0.11
CA VAL A 74 -4.48 1.85 -1.24
C VAL A 74 -4.63 3.11 -2.09
N VAL A 75 -3.51 3.69 -2.51
CA VAL A 75 -3.45 4.93 -3.30
C VAL A 75 -2.95 4.61 -4.70
N ARG A 76 -3.77 4.87 -5.71
CA ARG A 76 -3.35 4.82 -7.11
C ARG A 76 -2.65 6.11 -7.49
N ARG A 77 -1.49 6.00 -8.13
CA ARG A 77 -0.85 7.12 -8.80
C ARG A 77 -1.45 7.18 -10.21
N ASP A 78 -2.16 8.27 -10.52
CA ASP A 78 -2.59 8.60 -11.89
C ASP A 78 -1.38 8.88 -12.79
#